data_AF-Q9FQI1-F1
#
_entry.id   AF-Q9FQI1-F1
#
_cell.length_a   1.000
_cell.length_b   1.000
_cell.length_c   1.000
_cell.angle_alpha   90.00
_cell.angle_beta   90.00
_cell.angle_gamma   90.00
#
_symmetry.space_group_name_H-M   'P 1'
#
loop_
_entity.id
_entity.type
_entity.pdbx_description
1 polymer ?
#
loop_
_entity_poly.entity_id
_entity_poly.type
_entity_poly.pdbx_seq_one_letter_code
_entity_poly.pdbx_strand_id
1 'polypeptide(L)'
;EFDVKTAFLHGELEEEIFMKQPEGFEVASKENHVCRLKRPLYGLKQSPRQWYKRFDSFTTSHDFTRSSYDSCVYLKKLKNGSLLYLLLYVDDMDP
;
A
#
# COMPACT_ATOMS: atom_id res chain seq x y z
N GLU A 1 -10.86 10.72 -8.97
CA GLU A 1 -9.96 9.57 -9.14
C GLU A 1 -8.52 9.99 -9.39
N PHE A 2 -7.64 9.52 -8.49
CA PHE A 2 -6.20 9.63 -8.55
C PHE A 2 -5.60 8.22 -8.38
N ASP A 3 -4.76 7.79 -9.31
CA ASP A 3 -4.00 6.54 -9.24
C ASP A 3 -2.67 6.76 -8.50
N VAL A 4 -2.46 6.02 -7.41
CA VAL A 4 -1.22 6.09 -6.63
C VAL A 4 -0.13 5.28 -7.33
N LYS A 5 0.80 5.99 -7.97
CA LYS A 5 1.94 5.34 -8.62
C LYS A 5 2.72 4.48 -7.64
N THR A 6 2.90 3.22 -8.01
CA THR A 6 3.64 2.22 -7.23
C THR A 6 3.11 2.02 -5.81
N ALA A 7 1.79 2.13 -5.61
CA ALA A 7 1.12 2.03 -4.30
C ALA A 7 1.71 0.95 -3.38
N PHE A 8 1.90 -0.26 -3.89
CA PHE A 8 2.38 -1.38 -3.08
C PHE A 8 3.82 -1.25 -2.59
N LEU A 9 4.68 -0.52 -3.30
CA LEU A 9 6.06 -0.26 -2.87
C LEU A 9 6.12 0.66 -1.65
N HIS A 10 5.06 1.42 -1.37
CA HIS A 10 4.96 2.24 -0.16
C HIS A 10 4.62 1.44 1.09
N GLY A 11 4.16 0.19 0.94
CA GLY A 11 3.96 -0.73 2.05
C GLY A 11 5.28 -1.21 2.68
N GLU A 12 5.18 -1.75 3.88
CA GLU A 12 6.26 -2.47 4.56
C GLU A 12 5.96 -3.97 4.54
N LEU A 13 6.98 -4.81 4.42
CA LEU A 13 6.82 -6.25 4.54
C LEU A 13 6.93 -6.66 6.01
N GLU A 14 5.86 -7.27 6.54
CA GLU A 14 5.87 -7.86 7.90
C GLU A 14 6.55 -9.24 7.93
N GLU A 15 6.62 -9.90 6.77
CA GLU A 15 7.18 -11.24 6.60
C GLU A 15 8.44 -11.17 5.73
N GLU A 16 9.39 -12.08 5.97
CA GLU A 16 10.54 -12.23 5.11
C GLU A 16 10.19 -13.06 3.88
N ILE A 17 10.22 -12.42 2.71
CA ILE A 17 9.82 -13.05 1.45
C ILE A 17 11.00 -13.07 0.50
N PHE A 18 11.23 -14.25 -0.08
CA PHE A 18 12.23 -14.47 -1.11
C PHE A 18 11.56 -14.80 -2.42
N MET A 19 12.19 -14.39 -3.52
CA MET A 19 11.81 -14.79 -4.87
C MET A 19 13.02 -15.31 -5.62
N LYS A 20 12.77 -16.10 -6.66
CA LYS A 20 13.83 -16.45 -7.62
C LYS A 20 14.44 -15.19 -8.22
N GLN A 21 15.70 -15.29 -8.63
CA GLN A 21 16.34 -14.21 -9.37
C GLN A 21 15.49 -13.88 -10.62
N PRO A 22 15.15 -12.60 -10.84
CA PRO A 22 14.43 -12.21 -12.04
C PRO A 22 15.33 -12.35 -13.26
N GLU A 23 14.69 -12.57 -14.41
CA GLU A 23 15.39 -12.71 -15.69
C GLU A 23 16.28 -11.49 -15.96
N GLY A 24 17.55 -11.75 -16.31
CA GLY A 24 18.55 -10.73 -16.57
C GLY A 24 19.28 -10.21 -15.32
N PHE A 25 18.92 -10.71 -14.13
CA PHE A 25 19.61 -10.43 -12.86
C PHE A 25 20.28 -11.66 -12.27
N GLU A 26 20.26 -12.80 -12.96
CA GLU A 26 20.98 -14.00 -12.51
C GLU A 26 22.50 -13.73 -12.48
N VAL A 27 23.13 -14.07 -11.36
CA VAL A 27 24.58 -14.01 -11.24
C VAL A 27 25.19 -15.35 -11.62
N ALA A 28 26.12 -15.35 -12.58
CA ALA A 28 26.82 -16.55 -13.03
C ALA A 28 27.47 -17.29 -11.85
N SER A 29 27.34 -18.62 -11.84
CA SER A 29 27.76 -19.51 -10.75
C SER A 29 26.99 -19.34 -9.43
N LYS A 30 25.89 -18.58 -9.44
CA LYS A 30 24.99 -18.36 -8.29
C LYS A 30 23.53 -18.54 -8.67
N GLU A 31 23.25 -19.48 -9.57
CA GLU A 31 21.92 -19.72 -10.14
C GLU A 31 20.89 -20.10 -9.06
N ASN A 32 21.33 -20.75 -7.99
CA ASN A 32 20.49 -21.15 -6.86
C ASN A 32 20.22 -20.01 -5.85
N HIS A 33 20.76 -18.81 -6.06
CA HIS A 33 20.45 -17.68 -5.19
C HIS A 33 19.00 -17.22 -5.35
N VAL A 34 18.51 -16.59 -4.29
CA VAL A 34 17.20 -15.95 -4.24
C VAL A 34 17.34 -14.51 -3.82
N CYS A 35 16.42 -13.66 -4.28
CA CYS A 35 16.35 -12.26 -3.90
C CYS A 35 15.42 -12.11 -2.70
N ARG A 36 15.90 -11.49 -1.63
CA ARG A 36 15.05 -11.07 -0.51
C ARG A 36 14.32 -9.79 -0.88
N LEU A 37 13.00 -9.80 -0.82
CA LEU A 37 12.19 -8.62 -1.04
C LEU A 37 12.31 -7.66 0.15
N LYS A 38 12.59 -6.39 -0.15
CA LYS A 38 12.60 -5.31 0.85
C LYS A 38 11.29 -4.54 0.90
N ARG A 39 10.48 -4.62 -0.16
CA ARG A 39 9.20 -3.93 -0.32
C ARG A 39 8.17 -4.87 -0.95
N PRO A 40 6.86 -4.71 -0.67
CA PRO A 40 5.82 -5.48 -1.33
C PRO A 40 5.75 -5.16 -2.82
N LEU A 41 5.64 -6.19 -3.66
CA LEU A 41 5.54 -6.05 -5.13
C LEU A 41 4.14 -6.38 -5.62
N TYR A 42 3.80 -5.97 -6.83
CA TYR A 42 2.61 -6.48 -7.52
C TYR A 42 2.64 -8.01 -7.60
N GLY A 43 1.46 -8.63 -7.47
CA GLY A 43 1.31 -10.09 -7.50
C GLY A 43 1.52 -10.80 -6.16
N LEU A 44 2.03 -10.13 -5.13
CA LEU A 44 2.07 -10.73 -3.79
C LEU A 44 0.71 -10.58 -3.09
N LYS A 45 0.22 -11.67 -2.50
CA LYS A 45 -1.08 -11.71 -1.80
C LYS A 45 -1.21 -10.68 -0.67
N GLN A 46 -0.12 -10.33 -0.01
CA GLN A 46 -0.11 -9.38 1.11
C GLN A 46 0.09 -7.91 0.68
N SER A 47 0.51 -7.64 -0.57
CA SER A 47 0.81 -6.28 -1.03
C SER A 47 -0.35 -5.29 -0.87
N PRO A 48 -1.60 -5.63 -1.26
CA PRO A 48 -2.74 -4.72 -1.05
C PRO A 48 -2.97 -4.41 0.44
N ARG A 49 -2.80 -5.40 1.31
CA ARG A 49 -2.98 -5.21 2.76
C ARG A 49 -1.89 -4.33 3.37
N GLN A 50 -0.64 -4.49 2.95
CA GLN A 50 0.46 -3.66 3.45
C GLN A 50 0.33 -2.22 2.99
N TRP A 51 -0.12 -2.01 1.75
CA TRP A 51 -0.48 -0.68 1.26
C TRP A 51 -1.63 -0.08 2.07
N TYR A 52 -2.73 -0.81 2.27
CA TYR A 52 -3.86 -0.34 3.09
C TYR A 52 -3.42 0.09 4.50
N LYS A 53 -2.60 -0.71 5.19
CA LYS A 53 -2.07 -0.37 6.52
C LYS A 53 -1.26 0.93 6.51
N ARG A 54 -0.39 1.10 5.51
CA ARG A 54 0.40 2.32 5.35
C ARG A 54 -0.51 3.53 5.13
N PHE A 55 -1.52 3.39 4.27
CA PHE A 55 -2.48 4.45 3.98
C PHE A 55 -3.34 4.79 5.20
N ASP A 56 -3.90 3.80 5.91
CA ASP A 56 -4.71 4.01 7.12
C ASP A 56 -3.91 4.81 8.17
N SER A 57 -2.66 4.43 8.40
CA SER A 57 -1.77 5.14 9.32
C SER A 57 -1.49 6.57 8.88
N PHE A 58 -1.22 6.79 7.60
CA PHE A 58 -0.97 8.12 7.04
C PHE A 58 -2.23 8.99 7.13
N THR A 59 -3.36 8.50 6.67
CA THR A 59 -4.62 9.26 6.62
C THR A 59 -5.10 9.61 8.03
N THR A 60 -5.01 8.67 8.98
CA THR A 60 -5.33 8.93 10.39
C THR A 60 -4.39 9.96 11.02
N SER A 61 -3.10 9.98 10.66
CA SER A 61 -2.17 11.02 11.15
C SER A 61 -2.45 12.41 10.58
N HIS A 62 -3.33 12.54 9.59
CA HIS A 62 -3.77 13.79 8.98
C HIS A 62 -5.22 14.16 9.38
N ASP A 63 -5.65 13.72 10.57
CA ASP A 63 -6.96 14.00 11.20
C ASP A 63 -8.18 13.48 10.44
N PHE A 64 -8.00 12.54 9.52
CA PHE A 64 -9.14 11.80 9.00
C PHE A 64 -9.56 10.72 10.01
N THR A 65 -10.86 10.50 10.11
CA THR A 65 -11.45 9.41 10.88
C THR A 65 -12.01 8.38 9.92
N ARG A 66 -11.69 7.11 10.14
CA ARG A 66 -12.26 5.99 9.35
C ARG A 66 -13.75 5.83 9.66
N SER A 67 -14.54 5.57 8.62
CA SER A 67 -15.95 5.26 8.75
C SER A 67 -16.17 3.96 9.53
N SER A 68 -17.22 3.93 10.34
CA SER A 68 -17.67 2.72 11.04
C SER A 68 -18.40 1.73 10.14
N TYR A 69 -18.82 2.16 8.94
CA TYR A 69 -19.63 1.37 8.02
C TYR A 69 -18.80 0.74 6.89
N ASP A 70 -17.73 1.42 6.47
CA ASP A 70 -16.87 0.98 5.37
C ASP A 70 -15.40 1.33 5.67
N SER A 71 -14.53 0.32 5.67
CA SER A 71 -13.09 0.48 5.95
C SER A 71 -12.31 1.26 4.89
N CYS A 72 -12.91 1.48 3.71
CA CYS A 72 -12.34 2.24 2.60
C CYS A 72 -12.71 3.72 2.62
N VAL A 73 -13.61 4.14 3.52
CA VAL A 73 -14.10 5.52 3.61
C VAL A 73 -13.49 6.24 4.80
N TYR A 74 -12.92 7.41 4.56
CA TYR A 74 -12.36 8.30 5.55
C TYR A 74 -13.08 9.66 5.50
N LEU A 75 -13.23 10.28 6.67
CA LEU A 75 -13.93 11.56 6.81
C LEU A 75 -13.10 12.54 7.61
N LYS A 76 -13.06 13.80 7.17
CA LYS A 76 -12.48 14.91 7.93
C LYS A 76 -13.47 16.07 8.03
N LYS A 77 -13.79 16.49 9.25
CA LYS A 77 -14.61 17.69 9.48
C LYS A 77 -13.73 18.93 9.40
N LEU A 78 -14.05 19.83 8.49
CA LEU A 78 -13.33 21.08 8.28
C LEU A 78 -13.84 22.16 9.25
N LYS A 79 -13.07 23.25 9.41
CA LYS A 79 -13.36 24.33 10.36
C LYS A 79 -14.69 25.06 10.07
N ASN A 80 -15.09 25.13 8.81
CA ASN A 80 -16.37 25.70 8.37
C ASN A 80 -17.56 24.74 8.56
N GLY A 81 -17.35 23.56 9.13
CA GLY A 81 -18.38 22.55 9.36
C GLY A 81 -18.61 21.59 8.19
N SER A 82 -17.99 21.79 7.02
CA SER A 82 -18.13 20.86 5.89
C SER A 82 -17.37 19.56 6.15
N LEU A 83 -17.77 18.50 5.46
CA LEU A 83 -17.15 17.18 5.52
C LEU A 83 -16.36 16.96 4.23
N LEU A 84 -15.11 16.53 4.37
CA LEU A 84 -14.30 15.98 3.29
C LEU A 84 -14.34 14.47 3.37
N TYR A 85 -14.64 13.82 2.26
CA TYR A 85 -14.61 12.37 2.12
C TYR A 85 -13.36 11.97 1.36
N LEU A 86 -12.81 10.82 1.70
CA LEU A 86 -11.71 10.23 0.96
C LEU A 86 -11.99 8.74 0.87
N LEU A 87 -12.07 8.23 -0.35
CA LEU A 87 -12.27 6.82 -0.62
C LEU A 87 -10.96 6.22 -1.12
N LEU A 88 -10.61 5.04 -0.60
CA LEU A 88 -9.50 4.24 -1.08
C LEU A 88 -10.03 2.93 -1.65
N TYR A 89 -9.76 2.67 -2.93
CA TYR A 89 -10.04 1.38 -3.55
C TYR A 89 -8.77 0.81 -4.16
N VAL A 90 -8.15 -0.15 -3.46
CA VAL A 90 -6.85 -0.72 -3.86
C VAL A 90 -5.80 0.39 -4.02
N ASP A 91 -5.40 0.75 -5.23
CA ASP A 91 -4.45 1.81 -5.57
C ASP A 91 -5.10 3.11 -6.07
N ASP A 92 -6.42 3.11 -6.26
CA ASP A 92 -7.20 4.30 -6.65
C ASP A 92 -7.71 5.07 -5.44
N MET A 93 -7.72 6.40 -5.56
CA MET A 93 -8.24 7.32 -4.56
C MET A 93 -9.24 8.30 -5.14
N ASP A 94 -10.37 8.49 -4.45
CA ASP A 94 -11.40 9.46 -4.80
C ASP A 94 -11.61 10.52 -3.70
N PRO A 95 -11.48 11.83 -4.02
CA PRO A 95 -11.71 12.93 -3.09
C PRO A 95 -13.18 13.39 -3.00
#